data_AF-A0A519DZM6-F1
#
_entry.id   AF-A0A519DZM6-F1
#
_cell.length_a   1.000
_cell.length_b   1.000
_cell.length_c   1.000
_cell.angle_alpha   90.00
_cell.angle_beta   90.00
_cell.angle_gamma   90.00
#
_symmetry.space_group_name_H-M   'P 1'
#
loop_
_entity.id
_entity.type
_entity.pdbx_description
1 polymer ?
#
loop_
_entity_poly.entity_id
_entity_poly.type
_entity_poly.pdbx_seq_one_letter_code
_entity_poly.pdbx_strand_id
1 'polypeptide(L)'
;MGRPHIELPVHKLIIVCCLICLSLFAWHAFSRRSTEIGLNRDYHLTYTVYWGLGMEQRLALKHGMKPWTAASTGWTEILSKPYNSGAVVYANEDAEIYYIGTRFNMVIATLTDGAMHTTCDEEIIPKPTALAEQLLFRGTKSAPFVRNIKWEEQIDPGAPQLMTYIPRDAIGGAVPNHPPLSKYYLGLRYLGKFGIVEPGRSHEASRGSEVRFVAAEHSPEPRLGLHFHCG
;
A
#
# COMPACT_ATOMS: atom_id res chain seq x y z
N MET A 1 43.73 -44.43 -4.61
CA MET A 1 43.58 -42.96 -4.72
C MET A 1 42.72 -42.49 -3.56
N GLY A 2 43.35 -42.07 -2.45
CA GLY A 2 42.64 -41.54 -1.30
C GLY A 2 42.16 -40.12 -1.59
N ARG A 3 40.87 -39.84 -1.45
CA ARG A 3 40.35 -38.47 -1.49
C ARG A 3 40.91 -37.72 -0.27
N PRO A 4 41.57 -36.56 -0.44
CA PRO A 4 41.98 -35.76 0.71
C PRO A 4 40.73 -35.27 1.45
N HIS A 5 40.59 -35.67 2.72
CA HIS A 5 39.65 -35.06 3.64
C HIS A 5 40.17 -33.66 3.95
N ILE A 6 39.56 -32.64 3.33
CA ILE A 6 39.78 -31.25 3.68
C ILE A 6 38.98 -31.00 4.97
N GLU A 7 39.63 -31.13 6.13
CA GLU A 7 39.07 -30.66 7.39
C GLU A 7 39.15 -29.13 7.40
N LEU A 8 38.01 -28.48 7.09
CA LEU A 8 37.86 -27.05 7.31
C LEU A 8 37.86 -26.81 8.83
N PRO A 9 38.84 -26.06 9.37
CA PRO A 9 38.91 -25.84 10.80
C PRO A 9 37.71 -24.99 11.26
N VAL A 10 37.10 -25.38 12.38
CA VAL A 10 35.81 -24.88 12.91
C VAL A 10 35.70 -23.34 12.91
N HIS A 11 36.79 -22.63 13.18
CA HIS A 11 36.82 -21.16 13.15
C HIS A 11 36.56 -20.56 11.76
N LYS A 12 37.01 -21.20 10.67
CA LYS A 12 36.72 -20.75 9.30
C LYS A 12 35.25 -20.94 8.96
N LEU A 13 34.65 -22.03 9.44
CA LEU A 13 33.22 -22.29 9.25
C LEU A 13 32.36 -21.24 9.99
N ILE A 14 32.74 -20.90 11.22
CA ILE A 14 32.08 -19.82 12.00
C ILE A 14 32.18 -18.48 11.26
N ILE A 15 33.36 -18.10 10.77
CA ILE A 15 33.55 -16.84 10.04
C ILE A 15 32.69 -16.81 8.77
N VAL A 16 32.66 -17.89 8.00
CA VAL A 16 31.83 -17.99 6.79
C VAL A 16 30.33 -17.87 7.13
N CYS A 17 29.85 -18.57 8.15
CA CYS A 17 28.46 -18.45 8.61
C CYS A 17 28.13 -17.02 9.05
N CYS A 18 29.00 -16.37 9.83
CA CYS A 18 28.81 -14.98 10.24
C CYS A 18 28.73 -14.03 9.04
N LEU A 19 29.61 -14.19 8.04
CA LEU A 19 29.58 -13.37 6.83
C LEU A 19 28.30 -13.58 6.00
N ILE A 20 27.82 -14.82 5.91
CA ILE A 20 26.54 -15.14 5.25
C ILE A 20 25.37 -14.51 6.02
N CYS A 21 25.34 -14.60 7.34
CA CYS A 21 24.29 -13.97 8.14
C CYS A 21 24.30 -12.45 8.00
N LEU A 22 25.48 -11.83 8.01
CA LEU A 22 25.63 -10.38 7.82
C LEU A 22 25.18 -9.93 6.44
N SER A 23 25.53 -10.68 5.38
CA SER A 23 25.12 -10.34 4.02
C SER A 23 23.61 -10.48 3.81
N LEU A 24 23.00 -11.54 4.35
CA LEU A 24 21.55 -11.73 4.34
C LEU A 24 20.82 -10.64 5.12
N PHE A 25 21.35 -10.23 6.28
CA PHE A 25 20.79 -9.14 7.07
C PHE A 25 20.85 -7.80 6.33
N ALA A 26 22.01 -7.47 5.74
CA ALA A 26 22.19 -6.26 4.94
C ALA A 26 21.26 -6.26 3.71
N TRP A 27 21.10 -7.40 3.05
CA TRP A 27 20.16 -7.57 1.94
C TRP A 27 18.72 -7.27 2.37
N HIS A 28 18.25 -7.87 3.46
CA HIS A 28 16.91 -7.61 3.98
C HIS A 28 16.68 -6.15 4.36
N ALA A 29 17.67 -5.50 4.98
CA ALA A 29 17.59 -4.09 5.38
C ALA A 29 17.58 -3.14 4.16
N PHE A 30 18.27 -3.50 3.08
CA PHE A 30 18.30 -2.70 1.87
C PHE A 30 17.06 -2.90 0.99
N SER A 31 16.58 -4.12 0.90
CA SER A 31 15.43 -4.52 0.08
C SER A 31 14.08 -4.19 0.70
N ARG A 32 13.98 -3.61 1.90
CA ARG A 32 12.70 -3.32 2.55
C ARG A 32 12.59 -1.85 2.92
N ARG A 33 11.44 -1.25 2.63
CA ARG A 33 11.06 0.08 3.11
C ARG A 33 9.65 0.05 3.65
N SER A 34 9.42 0.83 4.70
CA SER A 34 8.11 0.97 5.31
C SER A 34 7.88 2.40 5.72
N THR A 35 6.62 2.78 5.75
CA THR A 35 6.13 4.05 6.28
C THR A 35 4.92 3.75 7.15
N GLU A 36 4.74 4.54 8.21
CA GLU A 36 3.73 4.31 9.23
C GLU A 36 2.97 5.60 9.48
N ILE A 37 1.66 5.46 9.72
CA ILE A 37 0.81 6.55 10.16
C ILE A 37 0.09 6.16 11.45
N GLY A 38 -0.11 7.14 12.33
CA GLY A 38 -0.98 7.00 13.48
C GLY A 38 -2.45 7.05 13.06
N LEU A 39 -3.24 6.15 13.63
CA LEU A 39 -4.70 6.08 13.57
C LEU A 39 -5.26 6.45 14.96
N ASN A 40 -6.58 6.38 15.11
CA ASN A 40 -7.23 6.59 16.40
C ASN A 40 -6.79 5.52 17.43
N ARG A 41 -7.00 5.79 18.73
CA ARG A 41 -6.74 4.87 19.85
C ARG A 41 -5.32 4.27 19.87
N ASP A 42 -4.31 5.08 19.57
CA ASP A 42 -2.90 4.66 19.50
C ASP A 42 -2.63 3.46 18.57
N TYR A 43 -3.48 3.24 17.57
CA TYR A 43 -3.17 2.29 16.52
C TYR A 43 -2.28 2.92 15.46
N HIS A 44 -1.46 2.09 14.83
CA HIS A 44 -0.54 2.47 13.78
C HIS A 44 -0.75 1.54 12.59
N LEU A 45 -0.88 2.15 11.40
CA LEU A 45 -0.95 1.42 10.14
C LEU A 45 0.38 1.57 9.41
N THR A 46 1.07 0.45 9.23
CA THR A 46 2.35 0.39 8.52
C THR A 46 2.14 -0.17 7.12
N TYR A 47 2.56 0.58 6.11
CA TYR A 47 2.69 0.09 4.73
C TYR A 47 4.15 -0.27 4.47
N THR A 48 4.39 -1.47 3.94
CA THR A 48 5.73 -1.99 3.65
C THR A 48 5.82 -2.42 2.20
N VAL A 49 6.94 -2.11 1.55
CA VAL A 49 7.33 -2.68 0.26
C VAL A 49 8.67 -3.41 0.40
N TYR A 50 8.76 -4.56 -0.27
CA TYR A 50 9.96 -5.38 -0.38
C TYR A 50 10.39 -5.51 -1.85
N TRP A 51 11.66 -5.22 -2.14
CA TRP A 51 12.35 -5.31 -3.42
C TRP A 51 13.35 -6.48 -3.39
N GLY A 52 12.82 -7.70 -3.47
CA GLY A 52 13.60 -8.93 -3.62
C GLY A 52 13.79 -9.29 -5.09
N LEU A 53 13.55 -10.56 -5.43
CA LEU A 53 13.46 -11.01 -6.82
C LEU A 53 12.27 -10.35 -7.53
N GLY A 54 11.12 -10.29 -6.85
CA GLY A 54 9.95 -9.50 -7.23
C GLY A 54 9.81 -8.22 -6.41
N MET A 55 8.64 -7.59 -6.54
CA MET A 55 8.22 -6.52 -5.64
C MET A 55 6.95 -6.96 -4.93
N GLU A 56 6.91 -6.77 -3.62
CA GLU A 56 5.75 -7.17 -2.82
C GLU A 56 5.39 -6.05 -1.85
N GLN A 57 4.10 -5.92 -1.55
CA GLN A 57 3.60 -5.00 -0.55
C GLN A 57 2.86 -5.72 0.58
N ARG A 58 2.83 -5.09 1.75
CA ARG A 58 2.09 -5.57 2.92
C ARG A 58 1.58 -4.40 3.76
N LEU A 59 0.40 -4.56 4.35
CA LEU A 59 -0.13 -3.69 5.39
C LEU A 59 -0.10 -4.40 6.74
N ALA A 60 0.20 -3.67 7.80
CA ALA A 60 0.21 -4.17 9.16
C ALA A 60 -0.41 -3.15 10.12
N LEU A 61 -1.25 -3.63 11.03
CA LEU A 61 -1.86 -2.85 12.10
C LEU A 61 -1.15 -3.21 13.41
N LYS A 62 -0.73 -2.20 14.15
CA LYS A 62 -0.05 -2.34 15.44
C LYS A 62 -0.70 -1.43 16.46
N HIS A 63 -0.86 -1.89 17.69
CA HIS A 63 -1.22 -1.02 18.81
C HIS A 63 0.05 -0.47 19.45
N GLY A 64 0.13 0.84 19.72
CA GLY A 64 1.34 1.54 20.15
C GLY A 64 2.03 0.94 21.38
N MET A 65 1.24 0.50 22.37
CA MET A 65 1.74 -0.16 23.59
C MET A 65 2.25 -1.60 23.40
N LYS A 66 1.98 -2.26 22.27
CA LYS A 66 2.36 -3.68 22.05
C LYS A 66 3.57 -3.78 21.13
N PRO A 67 4.58 -4.62 21.46
CA PRO A 67 5.76 -4.76 20.60
C PRO A 67 5.48 -5.58 19.33
N TRP A 68 4.42 -6.40 19.32
CA TRP A 68 4.02 -7.22 18.18
C TRP A 68 2.93 -6.55 17.33
N THR A 69 2.89 -6.92 16.05
CA THR A 69 1.82 -6.57 15.11
C THR A 69 0.51 -7.23 15.56
N ALA A 70 -0.59 -6.47 15.59
CA ALA A 70 -1.91 -6.99 15.95
C ALA A 70 -2.51 -7.81 14.79
N ALA A 71 -2.43 -7.29 13.58
CA ALA A 71 -2.85 -7.97 12.36
C ALA A 71 -2.01 -7.52 11.16
N SER A 72 -1.88 -8.36 10.14
CA SER A 72 -1.23 -7.98 8.89
C SER A 72 -1.84 -8.72 7.72
N THR A 73 -1.83 -8.09 6.56
CA THR A 73 -2.13 -8.78 5.30
C THR A 73 -1.01 -9.77 4.97
N GLY A 74 -1.29 -10.71 4.05
CA GLY A 74 -0.24 -11.40 3.32
C GLY A 74 0.61 -10.42 2.50
N TRP A 75 1.75 -10.91 2.02
CA TRP A 75 2.50 -10.20 0.97
C TRP A 75 1.75 -10.34 -0.35
N THR A 76 1.55 -9.22 -1.03
CA THR A 76 0.90 -9.17 -2.35
C THR A 76 1.91 -8.72 -3.38
N GLU A 77 2.06 -9.49 -4.45
CA GLU A 77 3.00 -9.19 -5.53
C GLU A 77 2.56 -7.96 -6.34
N ILE A 78 3.53 -7.14 -6.73
CA ILE A 78 3.37 -5.95 -7.56
C ILE A 78 3.81 -6.33 -8.99
N LEU A 79 2.84 -6.66 -9.83
CA LEU A 79 3.06 -7.41 -11.08
C LEU A 79 3.53 -6.59 -12.31
N SER A 80 3.26 -5.29 -12.42
CA SER A 80 3.57 -4.53 -13.65
C SER A 80 3.74 -3.02 -13.47
N LYS A 81 4.51 -2.37 -14.37
CA LYS A 81 4.73 -0.91 -14.45
C LYS A 81 3.52 -0.18 -15.09
N PRO A 82 3.19 1.08 -14.69
CA PRO A 82 3.65 1.75 -13.47
C PRO A 82 3.29 0.88 -12.27
N TYR A 83 4.24 0.67 -11.35
CA TYR A 83 4.09 -0.34 -10.31
C TYR A 83 2.75 -0.14 -9.60
N ASN A 84 1.89 -1.17 -9.70
CA ASN A 84 0.55 -1.23 -9.14
C ASN A 84 0.56 -1.30 -7.60
N SER A 85 1.33 -0.41 -7.02
CA SER A 85 1.66 -0.34 -5.61
C SER A 85 0.99 0.86 -4.98
N GLY A 86 0.68 0.71 -3.70
CA GLY A 86 0.05 1.76 -2.92
C GLY A 86 -1.30 1.34 -2.38
N ALA A 87 -1.79 2.16 -1.47
CA ALA A 87 -3.04 1.94 -0.79
C ALA A 87 -3.65 3.29 -0.43
N VAL A 88 -4.92 3.51 -0.75
CA VAL A 88 -5.68 4.64 -0.23
C VAL A 88 -6.28 4.28 1.11
N VAL A 89 -6.39 5.24 2.01
CA VAL A 89 -6.89 5.00 3.37
C VAL A 89 -8.07 5.90 3.64
N TYR A 90 -9.14 5.28 4.13
CA TYR A 90 -10.37 5.92 4.55
C TYR A 90 -10.68 5.56 6.00
N ALA A 91 -11.30 6.47 6.72
CA ALA A 91 -11.92 6.21 8.01
C ALA A 91 -13.44 6.34 7.89
N ASN A 92 -14.20 5.53 8.62
CA ASN A 92 -15.61 5.83 8.88
C ASN A 92 -15.74 7.07 9.77
N GLU A 93 -16.97 7.57 9.95
CA GLU A 93 -17.23 8.82 10.69
C GLU A 93 -16.66 8.82 12.12
N ASP A 94 -16.73 7.69 12.82
CA ASP A 94 -16.24 7.53 14.19
C ASP A 94 -14.74 7.18 14.29
N ALA A 95 -14.06 6.99 13.16
CA ALA A 95 -12.66 6.55 13.08
C ALA A 95 -12.36 5.25 13.85
N GLU A 96 -13.29 4.30 13.79
CA GLU A 96 -13.18 2.95 14.38
C GLU A 96 -12.91 1.87 13.32
N ILE A 97 -13.39 2.11 12.10
CA ILE A 97 -13.26 1.21 10.96
C ILE A 97 -12.55 1.96 9.85
N TYR A 98 -11.50 1.34 9.31
CA TYR A 98 -10.71 1.88 8.23
C TYR A 98 -10.84 1.00 6.99
N TYR A 99 -11.14 1.64 5.87
CA TYR A 99 -11.21 0.99 4.57
C TYR A 99 -9.96 1.35 3.79
N ILE A 100 -9.21 0.34 3.36
CA ILE A 100 -7.92 0.51 2.72
C ILE A 100 -8.00 -0.14 1.34
N GLY A 101 -8.05 0.70 0.31
CA GLY A 101 -8.18 0.26 -1.07
C GLY A 101 -6.82 0.01 -1.70
N THR A 102 -6.64 -1.15 -2.32
CA THR A 102 -5.49 -1.45 -3.18
C THR A 102 -5.98 -1.77 -4.59
N ARG A 103 -5.07 -2.01 -5.54
CA ARG A 103 -5.49 -2.46 -6.88
C ARG A 103 -6.12 -3.85 -6.85
N PHE A 104 -5.69 -4.71 -5.94
CA PHE A 104 -5.97 -6.15 -5.98
C PHE A 104 -7.09 -6.58 -5.05
N ASN A 105 -7.30 -5.83 -3.97
CA ASN A 105 -8.29 -6.12 -2.95
C ASN A 105 -8.57 -4.87 -2.10
N MET A 106 -9.60 -4.97 -1.25
CA MET A 106 -9.84 -4.04 -0.17
C MET A 106 -9.47 -4.69 1.16
N VAL A 107 -8.92 -3.90 2.06
CA VAL A 107 -8.64 -4.31 3.43
C VAL A 107 -9.48 -3.48 4.38
N ILE A 108 -10.16 -4.14 5.31
CA ILE A 108 -10.96 -3.50 6.37
C ILE A 108 -10.21 -3.73 7.68
N ALA A 109 -9.85 -2.64 8.36
CA ALA A 109 -9.24 -2.67 9.67
C ALA A 109 -10.23 -2.17 10.72
N THR A 110 -10.47 -2.97 11.77
CA THR A 110 -11.36 -2.61 12.89
C THR A 110 -10.52 -2.44 14.14
N LEU A 111 -10.53 -1.24 14.74
CA LEU A 111 -9.65 -0.92 15.87
C LEU A 111 -10.10 -1.57 17.18
N THR A 112 -11.40 -1.75 17.39
CA THR A 112 -11.97 -2.38 18.59
C THR A 112 -11.39 -3.78 18.82
N ASP A 113 -11.28 -4.56 17.75
CA ASP A 113 -10.78 -5.94 17.80
C ASP A 113 -9.30 -6.06 17.39
N GLY A 114 -8.69 -4.95 16.95
CA GLY A 114 -7.32 -4.94 16.42
C GLY A 114 -7.14 -5.84 15.20
N ALA A 115 -8.19 -6.03 14.41
CA ALA A 115 -8.25 -7.00 13.32
C ALA A 115 -8.13 -6.33 11.94
N MET A 116 -7.61 -7.09 10.97
CA MET A 116 -7.62 -6.72 9.56
C MET A 116 -8.18 -7.87 8.73
N HIS A 117 -9.10 -7.55 7.83
CA HIS A 117 -9.71 -8.50 6.91
C HIS A 117 -9.49 -8.05 5.47
N THR A 118 -8.98 -8.93 4.63
CA THR A 118 -8.84 -8.69 3.19
C THR A 118 -10.02 -9.31 2.46
N THR A 119 -10.69 -8.54 1.60
CA THR A 119 -11.83 -9.00 0.82
C THR A 119 -11.71 -8.65 -0.65
N CYS A 120 -12.33 -9.50 -1.47
CA CYS A 120 -12.57 -9.33 -2.90
C CYS A 120 -14.08 -9.19 -3.22
N ASP A 121 -14.91 -9.03 -2.19
CA ASP A 121 -16.35 -8.88 -2.32
C ASP A 121 -16.70 -7.40 -2.52
N GLU A 122 -17.21 -7.06 -3.70
CA GLU A 122 -17.63 -5.70 -4.04
C GLU A 122 -18.87 -5.26 -3.24
N GLU A 123 -19.68 -6.18 -2.71
CA GLU A 123 -20.87 -5.86 -1.91
C GLU A 123 -20.50 -5.21 -0.57
N ILE A 124 -19.27 -5.41 -0.11
CA ILE A 124 -18.75 -4.86 1.15
C ILE A 124 -18.26 -3.42 0.97
N ILE A 125 -18.07 -2.95 -0.27
CA ILE A 125 -17.63 -1.58 -0.53
C ILE A 125 -18.69 -0.61 0.00
N PRO A 126 -18.30 0.41 0.80
CA PRO A 126 -19.24 1.42 1.30
C PRO A 126 -20.04 2.08 0.18
N LYS A 127 -21.28 2.47 0.50
CA LYS A 127 -22.24 2.96 -0.49
C LYS A 127 -21.65 4.11 -1.34
N PRO A 128 -21.71 4.04 -2.67
CA PRO A 128 -21.16 5.08 -3.54
C PRO A 128 -21.95 6.40 -3.40
N THR A 129 -21.28 7.51 -3.65
CA THR A 129 -21.92 8.82 -3.88
C THR A 129 -22.55 8.87 -5.28
N ALA A 130 -23.41 9.85 -5.55
CA ALA A 130 -23.97 10.05 -6.89
C ALA A 130 -22.89 10.23 -7.97
N LEU A 131 -21.75 10.85 -7.63
CA LEU A 131 -20.61 10.97 -8.54
C LEU A 131 -19.98 9.60 -8.82
N ALA A 132 -19.74 8.80 -7.78
CA ALA A 132 -19.19 7.46 -7.93
C ALA A 132 -20.12 6.55 -8.75
N GLU A 133 -21.44 6.62 -8.52
CA GLU A 133 -22.43 5.90 -9.33
C GLU A 133 -22.32 6.25 -10.82
N GLN A 134 -22.15 7.52 -11.17
CA GLN A 134 -21.94 7.95 -12.56
C GLN A 134 -20.65 7.40 -13.17
N LEU A 135 -19.57 7.36 -12.39
CA LEU A 135 -18.29 6.77 -12.81
C LEU A 135 -18.40 5.24 -13.00
N LEU A 136 -19.15 4.55 -12.12
CA LEU A 136 -19.34 3.11 -12.16
C LEU A 136 -20.28 2.65 -13.29
N PHE A 137 -21.36 3.38 -13.56
CA PHE A 137 -22.42 3.00 -14.50
C PHE A 137 -21.95 2.73 -15.94
N ARG A 138 -20.81 3.31 -16.38
CA ARG A 138 -20.21 3.03 -17.70
C ARG A 138 -18.89 2.27 -17.67
N GLY A 139 -18.26 2.13 -16.51
CA GLY A 139 -17.08 1.28 -16.33
C GLY A 139 -17.38 -0.19 -16.60
N THR A 140 -18.60 -0.64 -16.30
CA THR A 140 -19.08 -2.02 -16.48
C THR A 140 -19.52 -2.37 -17.91
N LYS A 141 -19.78 -1.39 -18.78
CA LYS A 141 -20.19 -1.62 -20.19
C LYS A 141 -19.03 -1.72 -21.17
N SER A 142 -17.83 -1.36 -20.73
CA SER A 142 -16.59 -1.50 -21.51
C SER A 142 -15.84 -2.69 -20.93
N ALA A 143 -15.29 -3.58 -21.76
CA ALA A 143 -14.52 -4.74 -21.31
C ALA A 143 -13.60 -4.40 -20.11
N PRO A 144 -13.38 -5.33 -19.15
CA PRO A 144 -12.68 -5.09 -17.87
C PRO A 144 -11.26 -4.52 -17.97
N PHE A 145 -10.73 -4.36 -19.19
CA PHE A 145 -9.40 -3.82 -19.50
C PHE A 145 -9.38 -2.43 -20.12
N VAL A 146 -10.52 -1.88 -20.56
CA VAL A 146 -10.57 -0.56 -21.23
C VAL A 146 -11.29 0.45 -20.34
N ARG A 147 -10.58 0.95 -19.31
CA ARG A 147 -11.03 2.15 -18.59
C ARG A 147 -11.09 3.31 -19.57
N ASN A 148 -12.26 3.93 -19.70
CA ASN A 148 -12.43 5.09 -20.57
C ASN A 148 -11.93 6.35 -19.85
N ILE A 149 -10.60 6.49 -19.77
CA ILE A 149 -9.92 7.60 -19.07
C ILE A 149 -10.47 8.96 -19.53
N LYS A 150 -10.81 9.11 -20.81
CA LYS A 150 -11.39 10.35 -21.35
C LYS A 150 -12.75 10.68 -20.75
N TRP A 151 -13.58 9.69 -20.47
CA TRP A 151 -14.88 9.87 -19.85
C TRP A 151 -14.76 10.18 -18.36
N GLU A 152 -13.90 9.44 -17.65
CA GLU A 152 -13.60 9.73 -16.24
C GLU A 152 -13.08 11.16 -16.06
N GLU A 153 -12.25 11.65 -16.98
CA GLU A 153 -11.75 13.03 -17.00
C GLU A 153 -12.85 14.06 -17.28
N GLN A 154 -13.88 13.71 -18.05
CA GLN A 154 -15.03 14.60 -18.30
C GLN A 154 -15.94 14.73 -17.07
N ILE A 155 -16.14 13.63 -16.33
CA ILE A 155 -16.96 13.62 -15.12
C ILE A 155 -16.20 14.21 -13.94
N ASP A 156 -14.93 13.86 -13.79
CA ASP A 156 -14.11 14.26 -12.66
C ASP A 156 -12.70 14.73 -13.09
N PRO A 157 -12.58 15.95 -13.62
CA PRO A 157 -11.32 16.46 -14.15
C PRO A 157 -10.21 16.51 -13.11
N GLY A 158 -9.01 16.07 -13.48
CA GLY A 158 -7.79 16.16 -12.66
C GLY A 158 -7.69 15.18 -11.49
N ALA A 159 -8.72 14.38 -11.22
CA ALA A 159 -8.65 13.37 -10.17
C ALA A 159 -7.64 12.25 -10.54
N PRO A 160 -6.68 11.93 -9.66
CA PRO A 160 -5.63 10.98 -9.97
C PRO A 160 -6.18 9.55 -10.05
N GLN A 161 -5.47 8.70 -10.80
CA GLN A 161 -5.69 7.27 -10.72
C GLN A 161 -5.05 6.71 -9.45
N LEU A 162 -5.66 5.64 -8.92
CA LEU A 162 -5.23 4.96 -7.70
C LEU A 162 -3.74 4.57 -7.72
N MET A 163 -3.25 4.09 -8.87
CA MET A 163 -1.92 3.47 -9.02
C MET A 163 -0.90 4.43 -9.64
N THR A 164 -0.76 5.59 -9.02
CA THR A 164 0.24 6.61 -9.41
C THR A 164 1.32 6.70 -8.34
N TYR A 165 2.59 6.80 -8.77
CA TYR A 165 3.69 7.08 -7.87
C TYR A 165 3.38 8.33 -7.03
N ILE A 166 3.95 8.36 -5.84
CA ILE A 166 4.00 9.58 -5.05
C ILE A 166 5.04 10.51 -5.70
N PRO A 167 4.67 11.76 -6.05
CA PRO A 167 5.63 12.74 -6.53
C PRO A 167 6.77 12.91 -5.53
N ARG A 168 8.01 13.08 -6.01
CA ARG A 168 9.18 13.20 -5.11
C ARG A 168 9.05 14.32 -4.11
N ASP A 169 8.51 15.44 -4.57
CA ASP A 169 8.32 16.68 -3.86
C ASP A 169 7.08 16.68 -2.98
N ALA A 170 6.25 15.62 -3.05
CA ALA A 170 5.08 15.50 -2.19
C ALA A 170 5.50 15.42 -0.72
N ILE A 171 4.88 16.25 0.12
CA ILE A 171 5.14 16.27 1.56
C ILE A 171 4.54 15.00 2.17
N GLY A 172 5.40 14.14 2.72
CA GLY A 172 4.99 12.97 3.48
C GLY A 172 4.65 13.35 4.91
N GLY A 173 3.72 12.65 5.54
CA GLY A 173 3.34 13.01 6.90
C GLY A 173 2.30 12.12 7.56
N ALA A 174 1.73 12.64 8.65
CA ALA A 174 0.69 11.99 9.42
C ALA A 174 -0.69 12.13 8.74
N VAL A 175 -1.67 11.41 9.28
CA VAL A 175 -3.10 11.60 8.94
C VAL A 175 -3.49 13.04 9.29
N PRO A 176 -4.27 13.74 8.45
CA PRO A 176 -4.74 15.10 8.77
C PRO A 176 -5.67 15.09 9.98
N ASN A 177 -5.65 16.16 10.78
CA ASN A 177 -6.53 16.30 11.95
C ASN A 177 -8.02 16.38 11.55
N HIS A 178 -8.30 16.91 10.36
CA HIS A 178 -9.64 17.08 9.82
C HIS A 178 -9.71 16.52 8.40
N PRO A 179 -9.72 15.19 8.23
CA PRO A 179 -9.74 14.59 6.91
C PRO A 179 -11.05 14.98 6.18
N PRO A 180 -10.97 15.35 4.89
CA PRO A 180 -12.14 15.69 4.09
C PRO A 180 -13.06 14.48 3.92
N LEU A 181 -14.36 14.74 3.70
CA LEU A 181 -15.29 13.70 3.29
C LEU A 181 -14.84 13.08 1.96
N SER A 182 -15.02 11.77 1.82
CA SER A 182 -14.76 11.10 0.55
C SER A 182 -15.72 11.63 -0.51
N LYS A 183 -15.16 11.91 -1.68
CA LYS A 183 -15.90 12.30 -2.88
C LYS A 183 -16.70 11.13 -3.46
N TYR A 184 -16.23 9.90 -3.25
CA TYR A 184 -16.76 8.71 -3.92
C TYR A 184 -17.58 7.78 -3.02
N TYR A 185 -17.40 7.85 -1.69
CA TYR A 185 -18.05 6.93 -0.75
C TYR A 185 -18.76 7.68 0.38
N LEU A 186 -20.02 7.32 0.63
CA LEU A 186 -20.82 7.92 1.70
C LEU A 186 -20.32 7.47 3.08
N GLY A 187 -20.34 8.39 4.05
CA GLY A 187 -19.96 8.11 5.45
C GLY A 187 -18.46 7.86 5.66
N LEU A 188 -17.62 8.09 4.66
CA LEU A 188 -16.17 7.95 4.76
C LEU A 188 -15.47 9.31 4.72
N ARG A 189 -14.32 9.37 5.39
CA ARG A 189 -13.34 10.46 5.29
C ARG A 189 -12.07 9.94 4.66
N TYR A 190 -11.56 10.66 3.67
CA TYR A 190 -10.31 10.29 2.99
C TYR A 190 -9.11 10.82 3.78
N LEU A 191 -8.20 9.91 4.17
CA LEU A 191 -7.05 10.25 5.01
C LEU A 191 -5.82 10.60 4.17
N GLY A 192 -5.67 9.93 3.02
CA GLY A 192 -4.48 10.03 2.19
C GLY A 192 -4.16 8.69 1.51
N LYS A 193 -2.97 8.62 0.92
CA LYS A 193 -2.50 7.41 0.24
C LYS A 193 -1.05 7.07 0.57
N PHE A 194 -0.80 5.78 0.68
CA PHE A 194 0.51 5.17 0.60
C PHE A 194 0.91 4.90 -0.83
N GLY A 195 2.21 4.91 -1.10
CA GLY A 195 2.73 4.56 -2.40
C GLY A 195 4.26 4.55 -2.44
N ILE A 196 4.78 4.09 -3.56
CA ILE A 196 6.21 4.20 -3.88
C ILE A 196 6.48 5.62 -4.38
N VAL A 197 7.58 6.21 -3.95
CA VAL A 197 8.02 7.54 -4.42
C VAL A 197 8.65 7.39 -5.81
N GLU A 198 8.33 8.32 -6.71
CA GLU A 198 8.84 8.32 -8.09
C GLU A 198 10.39 8.22 -8.13
N PRO A 199 10.99 7.34 -8.95
CA PRO A 199 12.45 7.16 -9.06
C PRO A 199 13.13 8.26 -9.87
N GLY A 200 14.37 8.65 -9.53
CA GLY A 200 15.13 9.82 -10.08
C GLY A 200 15.02 10.02 -11.60
N ARG A 201 15.18 11.25 -12.12
CA ARG A 201 15.38 11.47 -13.58
C ARG A 201 16.59 10.69 -14.13
N SER A 202 17.60 10.43 -13.31
CA SER A 202 18.74 9.55 -13.64
C SER A 202 18.42 8.05 -13.60
N HIS A 203 17.20 7.69 -13.20
CA HIS A 203 16.77 6.33 -12.88
C HIS A 203 15.33 6.05 -13.38
N GLU A 204 14.93 6.55 -14.54
CA GLU A 204 13.57 6.33 -15.10
C GLU A 204 13.21 4.85 -15.28
N ALA A 205 14.21 3.96 -15.36
CA ALA A 205 14.03 2.52 -15.37
C ALA A 205 13.82 1.88 -13.97
N SER A 206 14.10 2.61 -12.88
CA SER A 206 14.12 2.10 -11.51
C SER A 206 12.74 1.77 -10.96
N ARG A 207 12.74 0.91 -9.94
CA ARG A 207 11.57 0.41 -9.24
C ARG A 207 11.07 1.34 -8.12
N GLY A 208 11.71 2.49 -7.94
CA GLY A 208 11.64 3.28 -6.72
C GLY A 208 12.41 2.61 -5.57
N SER A 209 12.73 3.37 -4.53
CA SER A 209 13.49 2.88 -3.36
C SER A 209 12.98 3.46 -2.03
N GLU A 210 11.85 4.16 -2.07
CA GLU A 210 11.23 4.82 -0.94
C GLU A 210 9.72 4.62 -1.02
N VAL A 211 9.08 4.53 0.15
CA VAL A 211 7.63 4.56 0.30
C VAL A 211 7.24 5.72 1.21
N ARG A 212 6.09 6.31 0.94
CA ARG A 212 5.61 7.48 1.67
C ARG A 212 4.10 7.39 1.85
N PHE A 213 3.59 8.03 2.89
CA PHE A 213 2.18 8.40 3.00
C PHE A 213 2.03 9.88 2.70
N VAL A 214 1.10 10.23 1.82
CA VAL A 214 0.73 11.63 1.56
C VAL A 214 -0.69 11.85 2.04
N ALA A 215 -0.85 12.79 2.97
CA ALA A 215 -2.12 13.16 3.54
C ALA A 215 -3.08 13.73 2.48
N ALA A 216 -4.39 13.67 2.76
CA ALA A 216 -5.43 14.20 1.88
C ALA A 216 -5.29 15.70 1.57
N GLU A 217 -4.63 16.47 2.45
CA GLU A 217 -4.32 17.90 2.24
C GLU A 217 -3.33 18.14 1.09
N HIS A 218 -2.52 17.12 0.74
CA HIS A 218 -1.43 17.23 -0.23
C HIS A 218 -1.55 16.23 -1.39
N SER A 219 -2.50 15.29 -1.32
CA SER A 219 -2.83 14.37 -2.41
C SER A 219 -4.33 14.30 -2.57
N PRO A 220 -4.89 14.70 -3.74
CA PRO A 220 -6.31 14.52 -3.99
C PRO A 220 -6.72 13.05 -3.94
N GLU A 221 -7.99 12.79 -3.61
CA GLU A 221 -8.55 11.45 -3.52
C GLU A 221 -8.55 10.78 -4.91
N PRO A 222 -7.92 9.60 -5.06
CA PRO A 222 -7.94 8.88 -6.32
C PRO A 222 -9.34 8.39 -6.67
N ARG A 223 -9.66 8.40 -7.98
CA ARG A 223 -10.96 7.93 -8.48
C ARG A 223 -11.25 6.52 -8.01
N LEU A 224 -12.40 6.33 -7.36
CA LEU A 224 -12.94 5.03 -6.97
C LEU A 224 -11.90 4.19 -6.21
N GLY A 225 -11.23 4.77 -5.23
CA GLY A 225 -10.06 4.17 -4.58
C GLY A 225 -10.29 2.83 -3.87
N LEU A 226 -11.54 2.49 -3.52
CA LEU A 226 -11.91 1.18 -2.95
C LEU A 226 -12.35 0.16 -4.01
N HIS A 227 -12.51 0.54 -5.28
CA HIS A 227 -12.75 -0.42 -6.36
C HIS A 227 -11.45 -1.07 -6.79
N PHE A 228 -11.41 -2.39 -6.65
CA PHE A 228 -10.26 -3.25 -6.94
C PHE A 228 -10.56 -4.18 -8.12
N HIS A 229 -9.53 -4.87 -8.60
CA HIS A 229 -9.64 -5.95 -9.56
C HIS A 229 -9.02 -7.20 -8.96
N CYS A 230 -9.86 -8.17 -8.60
CA CYS A 230 -9.41 -9.48 -8.15
C CYS A 230 -9.16 -10.37 -9.38
N GLY A 231 -7.93 -10.90 -9.51
CA GLY A 231 -7.50 -11.72 -10.64
C GLY A 231 -6.08 -12.20 -10.50
#